data_AF-A0A099YE54-F1
#
_entry.id   AF-A0A099YE54-F1
#
_cell.length_a   1.000
_cell.length_b   1.000
_cell.length_c   1.000
_cell.angle_alpha   90.00
_cell.angle_beta   90.00
_cell.angle_gamma   90.00
#
_symmetry.space_group_name_H-M   'P 1'
#
loop_
_entity.id
_entity.type
_entity.pdbx_description
1 polymer ?
#
loop_
_entity_poly.entity_id
_entity_poly.type
_entity_poly.pdbx_seq_one_letter_code
_entity_poly.pdbx_strand_id
1 'polypeptide(L)' 'MRTVEEFEKATAKCQKPMSDYSRIIVETDEKSPKTLAVITDDDCETVEGLRVRFMPVYKD' A
#
# COMPACT_ATOMS: atom_id res chain seq x y z
N MET A 1 -10.13 4.29 -12.23
CA MET A 1 -8.79 3.99 -11.71
C MET A 1 -8.48 5.11 -10.73
N ARG A 2 -8.17 4.78 -9.47
CA ARG A 2 -7.89 5.76 -8.42
C ARG A 2 -6.39 6.06 -8.41
N THR A 3 -6.00 7.19 -7.86
CA THR A 3 -4.57 7.53 -7.67
C THR A 3 -4.04 6.97 -6.35
N VAL A 4 -2.71 6.89 -6.24
CA VAL A 4 -2.03 6.51 -4.99
C VAL A 4 -2.41 7.47 -3.85
N GLU A 5 -2.53 8.77 -4.13
CA GLU A 5 -2.91 9.80 -3.15
C GLU A 5 -4.35 9.63 -2.65
N GLU A 6 -5.28 9.30 -3.55
CA GLU A 6 -6.67 8.99 -3.18
C GLU A 6 -6.73 7.74 -2.30
N PHE A 7 -5.96 6.70 -2.65
CA PHE A 7 -5.92 5.47 -1.89
C PHE A 7 -5.24 5.62 -0.52
N GLU A 8 -4.19 6.43 -0.43
CA GLU A 8 -3.53 6.77 0.82
C GLU A 8 -4.51 7.45 1.80
N LYS A 9 -5.27 8.43 1.32
CA LYS A 9 -6.30 9.12 2.12
C LYS A 9 -7.42 8.17 2.55
N ALA A 10 -7.89 7.32 1.63
CA ALA A 10 -8.95 6.36 1.91
C ALA A 10 -8.53 5.32 2.97
N THR A 11 -7.25 4.94 3.00
CA THR A 11 -6.71 3.90 3.88
C THR A 11 -6.01 4.44 5.13
N ALA A 12 -5.98 5.77 5.34
CA ALA A 12 -5.31 6.40 6.48
C ALA A 12 -5.78 5.87 7.86
N LYS A 13 -7.02 5.35 7.93
CA LYS A 13 -7.60 4.75 9.14
C LYS A 13 -7.82 3.24 9.03
N CYS A 14 -7.20 2.58 8.05
CA CYS A 14 -7.28 1.12 7.92
C CYS A 14 -6.56 0.45 9.10
N GLN A 15 -7.31 -0.33 9.87
CA GLN A 15 -6.81 -1.07 11.04
C GLN A 15 -6.87 -2.59 10.82
N LYS A 16 -7.23 -3.05 9.61
CA LYS A 16 -7.26 -4.47 9.30
C LYS A 16 -5.82 -5.00 9.26
N PRO A 17 -5.45 -5.95 10.12
CA PRO A 17 -4.07 -6.40 10.22
C PRO A 17 -3.72 -7.33 9.04
N MET A 18 -2.55 -7.09 8.43
CA MET A 18 -1.85 -8.03 7.55
C MET A 18 -1.05 -9.06 8.37
N SER A 19 -0.53 -8.60 9.51
CA SER A 19 0.04 -9.38 10.63
C SER A 19 0.21 -8.38 11.79
N ASP A 20 1.43 -7.87 12.01
CA ASP A 20 1.71 -6.83 13.03
C ASP A 20 1.52 -5.39 12.49
N TYR A 21 1.18 -5.26 11.21
CA TYR A 21 0.99 -3.99 10.52
C TYR A 21 -0.33 -4.05 9.73
N SER A 22 -0.99 -2.89 9.57
CA SER A 22 -2.24 -2.76 8.81
C SER A 22 -2.06 -2.13 7.43
N ARG A 23 -0.92 -1.47 7.19
CA ARG A 23 -0.65 -0.72 5.96
C ARG A 23 0.85 -0.55 5.73
N ILE A 24 1.27 -0.67 4.49
CA ILE A 24 2.62 -0.37 4.03
C ILE A 24 2.54 0.81 3.04
N ILE A 25 3.38 1.82 3.25
CA ILE A 25 3.59 2.93 2.32
C ILE A 25 5.02 2.81 1.80
N VAL A 26 5.19 2.83 0.48
CA VAL A 26 6.52 2.88 -0.16
C VAL A 26 6.74 4.29 -0.66
N GLU A 27 7.82 4.93 -0.24
CA GLU A 27 8.15 6.32 -0.56
C GLU A 27 9.58 6.45 -1.09
N THR A 28 9.86 7.55 -1.78
CA THR A 28 11.23 7.95 -2.12
C THR A 28 11.97 8.54 -0.91
N ASP A 29 13.26 8.24 -0.80
CA ASP A 29 14.14 8.80 0.25
C ASP A 29 14.73 10.14 -0.20
N GLU A 30 13.86 11.11 -0.51
CA GLU A 30 14.23 12.48 -0.86
C GLU A 30 13.60 13.47 0.13
N LYS A 31 14.09 14.72 0.18
CA LYS A 31 13.64 15.73 1.17
C LYS A 31 12.11 15.95 1.17
N SER A 32 11.46 15.75 0.02
CA SER A 32 10.01 15.72 -0.10
C SER A 32 9.61 14.35 -0.63
N PRO A 33 9.34 13.37 0.26
CA PRO A 33 9.02 12.02 -0.15
C PRO A 33 7.82 11.98 -1.09
N LYS A 34 7.89 11.11 -2.09
CA LYS A 34 6.78 10.80 -2.99
C LYS A 34 6.26 9.42 -2.69
N THR A 35 4.96 9.29 -2.45
CA THR A 35 4.30 7.99 -2.30
C THR A 35 4.30 7.24 -3.64
N LEU A 36 4.96 6.09 -3.66
CA LEU A 36 5.07 5.22 -4.83
C LEU A 36 4.01 4.11 -4.81
N ALA A 37 3.67 3.62 -3.62
CA ALA A 37 2.67 2.59 -3.44
C ALA A 37 2.04 2.64 -2.05
N VAL A 38 0.77 2.27 -1.97
CA VAL A 38 0.05 2.00 -0.72
C VAL A 38 -0.51 0.59 -0.78
N ILE A 39 -0.29 -0.18 0.27
CA ILE A 39 -0.62 -1.61 0.33
C ILE A 39 -1.37 -1.89 1.65
N THR A 40 -2.56 -2.48 1.56
CA THR A 40 -3.34 -3.04 2.69
C THR A 40 -3.40 -4.56 2.58
N ASP A 41 -4.13 -5.24 3.47
CA ASP A 41 -4.20 -6.70 3.44
C ASP A 41 -4.95 -7.25 2.22
N ASP A 42 -5.87 -6.46 1.67
CA ASP A 42 -6.79 -6.87 0.62
C ASP A 42 -6.61 -6.11 -0.70
N ASP A 43 -5.85 -5.01 -0.72
CA ASP A 43 -5.82 -4.11 -1.85
C ASP A 43 -4.50 -3.29 -1.93
N CYS A 44 -4.17 -2.79 -3.11
CA CYS A 44 -3.01 -1.92 -3.33
C CYS A 44 -3.26 -0.89 -4.44
N GLU A 45 -2.51 0.21 -4.40
CA GLU A 45 -2.39 1.16 -5.51
C GLU A 45 -0.93 1.56 -5.69
N THR A 46 -0.47 1.70 -6.94
CA THR A 46 0.91 2.07 -7.26
C THR A 46 0.98 3.11 -8.36
N VAL A 47 2.06 3.86 -8.43
CA VAL A 47 2.35 4.71 -9.59
C VAL A 47 2.63 3.86 -10.84
N GLU A 48 2.57 4.48 -12.01
CA GLU A 48 2.90 3.83 -13.29
C GLU A 48 4.34 3.29 -13.29
N GLY A 49 4.54 2.14 -13.93
CA GLY A 49 5.84 1.47 -14.01
C GLY A 49 6.20 0.60 -12.80
N LEU A 50 5.37 0.59 -11.76
CA LEU A 50 5.49 -0.31 -10.61
C LEU A 50 4.41 -1.39 -10.63
N ARG A 51 4.72 -2.51 -9.98
CA ARG A 51 3.78 -3.62 -9.78
C ARG A 51 3.91 -4.16 -8.36
N VAL A 52 2.80 -4.21 -7.64
CA VAL A 52 2.69 -4.93 -6.36
C VAL A 52 2.11 -6.32 -6.60
N ARG A 53 2.58 -7.30 -5.84
CA ARG A 53 2.09 -8.69 -5.87
C ARG A 53 1.93 -9.20 -4.45
N PHE A 54 0.72 -9.66 -4.14
CA PHE A 54 0.44 -10.34 -2.88
C PHE A 54 0.82 -11.82 -2.95
N MET A 55 1.40 -12.34 -1.89
CA MET A 55 1.54 -13.78 -1.65
C MET A 55 0.60 -14.15 -0.50
N PRO A 56 -0.49 -14.88 -0.75
CA PRO A 56 -1.39 -15.30 0.31
C PRO A 56 -0.70 -16.32 1.21
N VAL A 57 -1.05 -16.33 2.49
CA VAL A 57 -0.69 -17.41 3.40
C VAL A 57 -1.65 -18.57 3.16
N TYR A 58 -1.13 -19.68 2.66
CA TYR A 58 -1.90 -20.92 2.54
C TYR A 58 -1.93 -21.61 3.91
N LYS A 59 -3.12 -22.03 4.35
CA LYS A 59 -3.24 -22.97 5.46
C LYS A 59 -2.99 -24.38 4.90
N ASP A 60 -2.23 -25.19 5.64
CA ASP A 60 -2.04 -26.61 5.35
C ASP A 60 -3.36 -27.39 5.35
#